data_AF-A0A8J2EI02-F1
#
_entry.id   AF-A0A8J2EI02-F1
#
_cell.length_a   1.000
_cell.length_b   1.000
_cell.length_c   1.000
_cell.angle_alpha   90.00
_cell.angle_beta   90.00
_cell.angle_gamma   90.00
#
_symmetry.space_group_name_H-M   'P 1'
#
loop_
_entity.id
_entity.type
_entity.pdbx_description
1 polymer ?
#
loop_
_entity_poly.entity_id
_entity_poly.type
_entity_poly.pdbx_seq_one_letter_code
_entity_poly.pdbx_strand_id
1 'polypeptide(L)'
;MTVTSASSSSARAATQRAVYHWGPSETSWYSRWKKMSPPKRIMTLSGDESARCLSLGKEHGGFLVTPSSSSTGGDLFTFGKSQYPVLGRKAEGEDKLEPKKVPYEGKLRDFSCGGFHSAAVDEEARLCTWGWHGSFLGGANALGFEAAADVSEPTRVPLPDGEKVKQVVCGERHTVVLAQSGKVFTTGSGEYGLLGLGDVSDSTELELVEHYPDSVFQTHIGADEIVKVSVGLHHSAALTAKGELFCWGQNDQGQCGVDESMGDNFSFEPFPRLVRSLATQGFVVRDVACGDTHTDVVTTCGKVITWGNRAWLSPHRISRSAEAEKDADQKTHKTPPSEADNDEIFAEDRDEVTKLAGGARFSLLLTKNGSLFAYGRQSGCLPKDLVQPTRILPEWGTGTNDGSNTAARVLDVAASREGCLVLVEETVD
;
A
#
# COMPACT_ATOMS: atom_id res chain seq x y z
N MET A 1 -8.25 65.78 6.87
CA MET A 1 -7.49 64.54 7.14
C MET A 1 -8.48 63.42 7.39
N THR A 2 -8.72 62.58 6.40
CA THR A 2 -9.47 61.33 6.53
C THR A 2 -8.58 60.26 5.96
N VAL A 3 -7.95 59.48 6.85
CA VAL A 3 -7.12 58.33 6.49
C VAL A 3 -8.07 57.14 6.35
N THR A 4 -8.36 56.74 5.12
CA THR A 4 -9.00 55.45 4.83
C THR A 4 -7.94 54.36 4.87
N SER A 5 -7.99 53.50 5.89
CA SER A 5 -7.19 52.29 5.98
C SER A 5 -7.70 51.26 4.97
N ALA A 6 -6.92 51.00 3.92
CA ALA A 6 -7.14 49.83 3.07
C ALA A 6 -6.66 48.58 3.83
N SER A 7 -7.60 47.75 4.27
CA SER A 7 -7.28 46.40 4.74
C SER A 7 -6.90 45.56 3.52
N SER A 8 -5.62 45.21 3.37
CA SER A 8 -5.17 44.21 2.41
C SER A 8 -5.62 42.83 2.90
N SER A 9 -6.81 42.38 2.49
CA SER A 9 -7.12 40.95 2.55
C SER A 9 -6.20 40.24 1.56
N SER A 10 -5.21 39.51 2.09
CA SER A 10 -4.46 38.53 1.31
C SER A 10 -5.49 37.54 0.74
N ALA A 11 -5.78 37.64 -0.55
CA ALA A 11 -6.56 36.64 -1.26
C ALA A 11 -5.75 35.34 -1.20
N ARG A 12 -6.26 34.35 -0.47
CA ARG A 12 -5.67 33.00 -0.43
C ARG A 12 -5.76 32.46 -1.86
N ALA A 13 -4.63 32.08 -2.44
CA ALA A 13 -4.61 31.48 -3.78
C ALA A 13 -5.60 30.30 -3.82
N ALA A 14 -6.41 30.24 -4.87
CA ALA A 14 -7.36 29.15 -5.03
C ALA A 14 -6.57 27.84 -5.16
N THR A 15 -6.97 26.80 -4.43
CA THR A 15 -6.33 25.48 -4.52
C THR A 15 -7.29 24.48 -5.14
N GLN A 16 -6.76 23.60 -5.99
CA GLN A 16 -7.50 22.51 -6.62
C GLN A 16 -6.84 21.19 -6.28
N ARG A 17 -7.66 20.14 -6.11
CA ARG A 17 -7.16 18.79 -5.90
C ARG A 17 -7.33 17.95 -7.15
N ALA A 18 -6.34 17.13 -7.43
CA ALA A 18 -6.36 16.24 -8.58
C ALA A 18 -5.67 14.91 -8.28
N VAL A 19 -6.14 13.85 -8.94
CA VAL A 19 -5.52 12.53 -8.90
C VAL A 19 -4.65 12.37 -10.15
N TYR A 20 -3.40 11.98 -9.94
CA TYR A 20 -2.45 11.68 -11.00
C TYR A 20 -2.07 10.21 -10.97
N HIS A 21 -1.83 9.66 -12.16
CA HIS A 21 -1.33 8.32 -12.37
C HIS A 21 -0.05 8.34 -13.21
N TRP A 22 0.95 7.55 -12.85
CA TRP A 22 2.09 7.24 -13.72
C TRP A 22 2.45 5.77 -13.64
N GLY A 23 3.15 5.27 -14.65
CA GLY A 23 3.51 3.86 -14.75
C GLY A 23 4.12 3.50 -16.11
N PRO A 24 4.24 2.20 -16.43
CA PRO A 24 4.78 1.72 -17.70
C PRO A 24 4.03 2.30 -18.91
N SER A 25 4.76 2.74 -19.94
CA SER A 25 4.15 3.17 -21.20
C SER A 25 3.53 1.98 -21.94
N GLU A 26 2.37 2.20 -22.59
CA GLU A 26 1.62 1.17 -23.34
C GLU A 26 2.46 0.46 -24.41
N THR A 27 3.49 1.12 -24.93
CA THR A 27 4.41 0.59 -25.95
C THR A 27 5.47 -0.38 -25.42
N SER A 28 5.56 -0.58 -24.11
CA SER A 28 6.69 -1.26 -23.47
C SER A 28 6.35 -2.57 -22.74
N TRP A 29 5.13 -3.11 -22.91
CA TRP A 29 4.70 -4.35 -22.24
C TRP A 29 5.62 -5.55 -22.53
N TYR A 30 6.26 -5.57 -23.70
CA TYR A 30 7.19 -6.62 -24.14
C TYR A 30 8.67 -6.25 -24.01
N SER A 31 9.01 -5.02 -23.61
CA SER A 31 10.41 -4.62 -23.51
C SER A 31 10.95 -4.90 -22.11
N ARG A 32 12.19 -5.40 -22.04
CA ARG A 32 12.95 -5.58 -20.79
C ARG A 32 13.19 -4.26 -20.03
N TRP A 33 12.81 -3.13 -20.63
CA TRP A 33 13.04 -1.77 -20.19
C TRP A 33 11.75 -0.96 -20.31
N LYS A 34 10.76 -1.26 -19.46
CA LYS A 34 9.50 -0.50 -19.40
C LYS A 34 9.81 0.98 -19.21
N LYS A 35 9.50 1.81 -20.21
CA LYS A 35 9.73 3.26 -20.09
C LYS A 35 8.63 3.85 -19.23
N MET A 36 9.02 4.61 -18.21
CA MET A 36 8.05 5.33 -17.39
C MET A 36 7.33 6.39 -18.23
N SER A 37 5.99 6.39 -18.15
CA SER A 37 5.16 7.48 -18.66
C SER A 37 5.16 8.65 -17.67
N PRO A 38 5.11 9.91 -18.14
CA PRO A 38 4.98 11.04 -17.24
C PRO A 38 3.64 10.97 -16.48
N PRO A 39 3.57 11.52 -15.26
CA PRO A 39 2.31 11.61 -14.52
C PRO A 39 1.21 12.27 -15.36
N LYS A 40 0.09 11.57 -15.46
CA LYS A 40 -1.11 12.04 -16.17
C LYS A 40 -2.19 12.33 -15.15
N ARG A 41 -2.79 13.52 -15.23
CA ARG A 41 -4.00 13.85 -14.48
C ARG A 41 -5.14 12.96 -14.98
N ILE A 42 -5.74 12.18 -14.09
CA ILE A 42 -6.86 11.27 -14.43
C ILE A 42 -8.19 11.76 -13.87
N MET A 43 -8.17 12.62 -12.84
CA MET A 43 -9.37 13.25 -12.30
C MET A 43 -9.04 14.59 -11.67
N THR A 44 -9.86 15.59 -11.95
CA THR A 44 -9.89 16.87 -11.23
C THR A 44 -11.08 16.83 -10.28
N LEU A 45 -10.85 17.10 -9.00
CA LEU A 45 -11.90 17.10 -7.98
C LEU A 45 -12.54 18.49 -7.90
N SER A 46 -13.83 18.54 -7.60
CA SER A 46 -14.49 19.80 -7.30
C SER A 46 -13.92 20.43 -6.02
N GLY A 47 -14.13 21.74 -5.84
CA GLY A 47 -13.47 22.50 -4.76
C GLY A 47 -13.82 22.01 -3.35
N ASP A 48 -14.97 21.37 -3.17
CA ASP A 48 -15.42 20.76 -1.94
C ASP A 48 -15.21 19.24 -1.90
N GLU A 49 -14.54 18.61 -2.86
CA GLU A 49 -14.25 17.18 -2.84
C GLU A 49 -12.80 16.86 -2.45
N SER A 50 -12.59 15.63 -1.97
CA SER A 50 -11.26 15.03 -1.80
C SER A 50 -11.29 13.59 -2.29
N ALA A 51 -10.11 13.07 -2.65
CA ALA A 51 -9.93 11.63 -2.82
C ALA A 51 -9.29 11.02 -1.56
N ARG A 52 -9.52 9.73 -1.34
CA ARG A 52 -8.89 8.92 -0.29
C ARG A 52 -8.89 7.45 -0.66
N CYS A 53 -8.18 6.63 0.11
CA CYS A 53 -8.11 5.18 -0.10
C CYS A 53 -7.67 4.84 -1.53
N LEU A 54 -6.64 5.53 -2.01
CA LEU A 54 -6.02 5.21 -3.29
C LEU A 54 -5.51 3.76 -3.23
N SER A 55 -5.89 2.95 -4.21
CA SER A 55 -5.47 1.55 -4.31
C SER A 55 -5.18 1.18 -5.77
N LEU A 56 -4.16 0.35 -5.95
CA LEU A 56 -3.74 -0.19 -7.24
C LEU A 56 -3.53 -1.70 -7.11
N GLY A 57 -4.15 -2.44 -8.02
CA GLY A 57 -3.95 -3.86 -8.19
C GLY A 57 -3.01 -4.14 -9.35
N LYS A 58 -3.13 -5.34 -9.94
CA LYS A 58 -2.27 -5.75 -11.06
C LYS A 58 -2.53 -4.94 -12.34
N GLU A 59 -3.79 -4.74 -12.70
CA GLU A 59 -4.16 -4.09 -13.97
C GLU A 59 -5.24 -3.00 -13.80
N HIS A 60 -5.73 -2.80 -12.58
CA HIS A 60 -6.77 -1.82 -12.26
C HIS A 60 -6.44 -1.03 -10.99
N GLY A 61 -7.15 0.07 -10.82
CA GLY A 61 -6.97 1.01 -9.73
C GLY A 61 -8.27 1.68 -9.36
N GLY A 62 -8.25 2.37 -8.24
CA GLY A 62 -9.37 3.19 -7.82
C GLY A 62 -9.09 4.03 -6.60
N PHE A 63 -10.06 4.85 -6.26
CA PHE A 63 -10.05 5.75 -5.12
C PHE A 63 -11.49 6.14 -4.78
N LEU A 64 -11.70 6.53 -3.52
CA LEU A 64 -12.96 7.06 -3.05
C LEU A 64 -12.97 8.58 -3.21
N VAL A 65 -14.03 9.13 -3.79
CA VAL A 65 -14.29 10.58 -3.82
C VAL A 65 -15.27 10.92 -2.71
N THR A 66 -14.84 11.75 -1.77
CA THR A 66 -15.62 12.17 -0.60
C THR A 66 -15.92 13.67 -0.68
N PRO A 67 -17.19 14.08 -0.54
CA PRO A 67 -17.54 15.48 -0.30
C PRO A 67 -16.94 15.97 1.02
N SER A 68 -16.61 17.25 1.13
CA SER A 68 -16.04 17.86 2.35
C SER A 68 -16.99 17.79 3.55
N SER A 69 -18.29 17.62 3.30
CA SER A 69 -19.32 17.43 4.32
C SER A 69 -19.35 16.01 4.90
N SER A 70 -18.71 15.03 4.24
CA SER A 70 -18.64 13.63 4.67
C SER A 70 -17.22 13.28 5.13
N SER A 71 -17.06 12.93 6.40
CA SER A 71 -15.76 12.51 6.95
C SER A 71 -15.48 11.01 6.82
N THR A 72 -16.50 10.20 6.50
CA THR A 72 -16.44 8.74 6.65
C THR A 72 -16.52 7.98 5.33
N GLY A 73 -17.46 8.33 4.44
CA GLY A 73 -17.71 7.57 3.21
C GLY A 73 -17.77 8.43 1.94
N GLY A 74 -17.47 7.81 0.81
CA GLY A 74 -17.42 8.41 -0.52
C GLY A 74 -17.92 7.48 -1.62
N ASP A 75 -17.99 8.02 -2.83
CA ASP A 75 -18.27 7.25 -4.04
C ASP A 75 -16.98 6.61 -4.55
N LEU A 76 -17.02 5.33 -4.88
CA LEU A 76 -15.87 4.62 -5.45
C LEU A 76 -15.76 4.86 -6.94
N PHE A 77 -14.59 5.29 -7.39
CA PHE A 77 -14.21 5.37 -8.79
C PHE A 77 -13.10 4.37 -9.08
N THR A 78 -13.26 3.57 -10.13
CA THR A 78 -12.27 2.58 -10.56
C THR A 78 -11.94 2.74 -12.03
N PHE A 79 -10.73 2.35 -12.43
CA PHE A 79 -10.22 2.43 -13.81
C PHE A 79 -9.24 1.29 -14.07
N GLY A 80 -8.88 1.06 -15.33
CA GLY A 80 -7.85 0.12 -15.72
C GLY A 80 -8.36 -0.98 -16.63
N LYS A 81 -7.47 -1.91 -16.95
CA LYS A 81 -7.73 -3.03 -17.85
C LYS A 81 -7.97 -4.27 -17.01
N SER A 82 -8.92 -5.11 -17.37
CA SER A 82 -8.90 -6.48 -16.89
C SER A 82 -9.75 -7.35 -17.78
N GLN A 83 -9.28 -8.58 -18.00
CA GLN A 83 -10.09 -9.66 -18.58
C GLN A 83 -11.12 -10.21 -17.58
N TYR A 84 -10.99 -9.81 -16.31
CA TYR A 84 -11.82 -10.22 -15.19
C TYR A 84 -12.67 -9.05 -14.70
N PRO A 85 -13.79 -9.29 -14.01
CA PRO A 85 -14.72 -8.23 -13.65
C PRO A 85 -14.30 -7.47 -12.37
N VAL A 86 -13.02 -7.08 -12.28
CA VAL A 86 -12.39 -6.43 -11.10
C VAL A 86 -12.81 -4.99 -10.88
N LEU A 87 -13.47 -4.38 -11.87
CA LEU A 87 -13.86 -2.96 -11.85
C LEU A 87 -15.12 -2.69 -11.02
N GLY A 88 -15.91 -3.72 -10.69
CA GLY A 88 -17.16 -3.58 -9.91
C GLY A 88 -18.29 -2.91 -10.70
N ARG A 89 -18.12 -2.82 -12.02
CA ARG A 89 -19.08 -2.28 -12.97
C ARG A 89 -18.84 -2.97 -14.31
N LYS A 90 -19.81 -2.86 -15.21
CA LYS A 90 -19.62 -3.29 -16.61
C LYS A 90 -18.56 -2.41 -17.28
N ALA A 91 -17.55 -3.03 -17.86
CA ALA A 91 -16.53 -2.33 -18.63
C ALA A 91 -17.14 -1.76 -19.92
N GLU A 92 -16.86 -0.49 -20.22
CA GLU A 92 -17.33 0.19 -21.42
C GLU A 92 -16.12 0.48 -22.34
N GLY A 93 -15.85 -0.42 -23.30
CA GLY A 93 -14.75 -0.24 -24.24
C GLY A 93 -13.35 -0.44 -23.62
N GLU A 94 -12.33 0.25 -24.16
CA GLU A 94 -10.97 0.22 -23.63
C GLU A 94 -10.81 1.24 -22.47
N ASP A 95 -11.29 0.88 -21.28
CA ASP A 95 -11.35 1.71 -20.06
C ASP A 95 -9.95 1.94 -19.41
N LYS A 96 -8.96 2.44 -20.16
CA LYS A 96 -7.54 2.32 -19.74
C LYS A 96 -7.16 3.13 -18.49
N LEU A 97 -7.55 4.41 -18.41
CA LEU A 97 -7.18 5.34 -17.32
C LEU A 97 -8.27 6.40 -17.06
N GLU A 98 -9.53 6.07 -17.36
CA GLU A 98 -10.67 6.95 -17.10
C GLU A 98 -11.42 6.45 -15.87
N PRO A 99 -11.35 7.15 -14.72
CA PRO A 99 -12.07 6.78 -13.52
C PRO A 99 -13.58 6.88 -13.73
N LYS A 100 -14.29 5.79 -13.50
CA LYS A 100 -15.75 5.74 -13.57
C LYS A 100 -16.34 5.25 -12.27
N LYS A 101 -17.48 5.81 -11.90
CA LYS A 101 -18.17 5.50 -10.66
C LYS A 101 -18.66 4.05 -10.65
N VAL A 102 -18.41 3.35 -9.56
CA VAL A 102 -18.94 2.02 -9.27
C VAL A 102 -20.39 2.17 -8.77
N PRO A 103 -21.37 1.43 -9.34
CA PRO A 103 -22.73 1.44 -8.83
C PRO A 103 -22.78 0.76 -7.47
N TYR A 104 -23.09 1.53 -6.43
CA TYR A 104 -23.25 1.03 -5.08
C TYR A 104 -24.32 1.85 -4.34
N GLU A 105 -25.26 1.15 -3.69
CA GLU A 105 -26.29 1.79 -2.87
C GLU A 105 -25.73 2.11 -1.48
N GLY A 106 -25.23 3.33 -1.32
CA GLY A 106 -24.63 3.81 -0.06
C GLY A 106 -23.30 4.48 -0.32
N LYS A 107 -22.45 4.54 0.71
CA LYS A 107 -21.10 5.08 0.63
C LYS A 107 -20.08 4.07 1.12
N LEU A 108 -18.90 4.12 0.52
CA LEU A 108 -17.77 3.25 0.85
C LEU A 108 -16.71 4.05 1.60
N ARG A 109 -16.07 3.45 2.59
CA ARG A 109 -15.07 4.08 3.46
C ARG A 109 -13.67 3.50 3.33
N ASP A 110 -13.55 2.31 2.75
CA ASP A 110 -12.29 1.63 2.48
C ASP A 110 -12.37 0.82 1.17
N PHE A 111 -11.23 0.62 0.52
CA PHE A 111 -11.13 -0.02 -0.79
C PHE A 111 -9.74 -0.61 -1.03
N SER A 112 -9.69 -1.82 -1.61
CA SER A 112 -8.45 -2.48 -2.01
C SER A 112 -8.60 -3.20 -3.35
N CYS A 113 -7.58 -3.06 -4.21
CA CYS A 113 -7.44 -3.75 -5.48
C CYS A 113 -6.44 -4.89 -5.36
N GLY A 114 -6.83 -6.10 -5.76
CA GLY A 114 -5.93 -7.26 -5.86
C GLY A 114 -5.45 -7.53 -7.29
N GLY A 115 -5.02 -8.77 -7.54
CA GLY A 115 -4.66 -9.23 -8.88
C GLY A 115 -5.86 -9.56 -9.76
N PHE A 116 -6.85 -10.24 -9.17
CA PHE A 116 -8.02 -10.78 -9.88
C PHE A 116 -9.36 -10.40 -9.24
N HIS A 117 -9.35 -9.55 -8.22
CA HIS A 117 -10.54 -9.14 -7.49
C HIS A 117 -10.34 -7.76 -6.85
N SER A 118 -11.41 -7.23 -6.30
CA SER A 118 -11.39 -6.04 -5.46
C SER A 118 -12.29 -6.23 -4.25
N ALA A 119 -12.01 -5.50 -3.20
CA ALA A 119 -12.82 -5.46 -1.99
C ALA A 119 -13.05 -4.01 -1.55
N ALA A 120 -14.21 -3.77 -0.94
CA ALA A 120 -14.55 -2.50 -0.33
C ALA A 120 -15.27 -2.70 1.00
N VAL A 121 -15.29 -1.64 1.81
CA VAL A 121 -16.00 -1.60 3.08
C VAL A 121 -16.93 -0.42 3.09
N ASP A 122 -18.18 -0.63 3.48
CA ASP A 122 -19.18 0.43 3.61
C ASP A 122 -19.14 1.15 4.97
N GLU A 123 -19.94 2.21 5.10
CA GLU A 123 -20.05 2.99 6.32
C GLU A 123 -20.59 2.19 7.52
N GLU A 124 -21.36 1.13 7.28
CA GLU A 124 -21.83 0.18 8.30
C GLU A 124 -20.80 -0.92 8.63
N ALA A 125 -19.57 -0.78 8.12
CA ALA A 125 -18.46 -1.69 8.32
C ALA A 125 -18.73 -3.13 7.82
N ARG A 126 -19.44 -3.25 6.70
CA ARG A 126 -19.72 -4.51 6.01
C ARG A 126 -18.76 -4.66 4.81
N LEU A 127 -18.35 -5.90 4.54
CA LEU A 127 -17.48 -6.24 3.41
C LEU A 127 -18.30 -6.39 2.12
N CYS A 128 -17.78 -5.84 1.03
CA CYS A 128 -18.21 -6.15 -0.32
C CYS A 128 -17.01 -6.61 -1.15
N THR A 129 -17.16 -7.68 -1.93
CA THR A 129 -16.12 -8.18 -2.85
C THR A 129 -16.70 -8.44 -4.22
N TRP A 130 -15.85 -8.38 -5.24
CA TRP A 130 -16.19 -8.68 -6.63
C TRP A 130 -14.91 -9.01 -7.41
N GLY A 131 -15.04 -9.72 -8.52
CA GLY A 131 -13.91 -10.15 -9.32
C GLY A 131 -14.06 -11.55 -9.88
N TRP A 132 -12.91 -12.11 -10.25
CA TRP A 132 -12.79 -13.44 -10.80
C TRP A 132 -13.16 -14.51 -9.77
N HIS A 133 -13.97 -15.48 -10.18
CA HIS A 133 -14.50 -16.49 -9.28
C HIS A 133 -13.62 -17.74 -9.12
N GLY A 134 -12.48 -17.79 -9.82
CA GLY A 134 -11.70 -19.01 -9.90
C GLY A 134 -12.04 -19.90 -11.10
N SER A 135 -11.36 -21.03 -11.22
CA SER A 135 -11.59 -22.04 -12.26
C SER A 135 -11.50 -23.45 -11.69
N PHE A 136 -12.17 -24.40 -12.34
CA PHE A 136 -12.09 -25.83 -11.99
C PHE A 136 -10.68 -26.42 -12.09
N LEU A 137 -9.77 -25.76 -12.83
CA LEU A 137 -8.35 -26.15 -12.96
C LEU A 137 -7.43 -25.46 -11.95
N GLY A 138 -7.97 -24.65 -11.04
CA GLY A 138 -7.22 -23.96 -9.99
C GLY A 138 -7.41 -22.44 -9.97
N GLY A 139 -7.07 -21.86 -8.83
CA GLY A 139 -7.20 -20.44 -8.51
C GLY A 139 -8.48 -20.16 -7.73
N ALA A 140 -8.33 -19.79 -6.46
CA ALA A 140 -9.44 -19.58 -5.56
C ALA A 140 -10.06 -18.18 -5.60
N ASN A 141 -11.35 -18.22 -5.29
CA ASN A 141 -12.33 -17.17 -5.00
C ASN A 141 -11.87 -16.28 -3.83
N ALA A 142 -10.89 -15.40 -4.04
CA ALA A 142 -10.50 -14.37 -3.05
C ALA A 142 -11.65 -13.39 -2.67
N LEU A 143 -12.89 -13.71 -3.04
CA LEU A 143 -14.14 -13.05 -2.74
C LEU A 143 -14.66 -13.37 -1.34
N GLY A 144 -14.31 -14.52 -0.73
CA GLY A 144 -14.74 -14.85 0.63
C GLY A 144 -16.14 -15.44 0.77
N PHE A 145 -16.71 -15.96 -0.32
CA PHE A 145 -17.93 -16.76 -0.32
C PHE A 145 -17.95 -17.72 -1.52
N GLU A 146 -18.82 -18.73 -1.47
CA GLU A 146 -19.05 -19.64 -2.60
C GLU A 146 -19.79 -18.94 -3.76
N ALA A 147 -19.03 -18.32 -4.65
CA ALA A 147 -19.56 -17.74 -5.89
C ALA A 147 -19.72 -18.80 -6.99
N ALA A 148 -20.89 -18.85 -7.63
CA ALA A 148 -21.16 -19.76 -8.74
C ALA A 148 -20.53 -19.32 -10.09
N ALA A 149 -20.17 -18.05 -10.20
CA ALA A 149 -19.59 -17.43 -11.39
C ALA A 149 -18.91 -16.11 -11.03
N ASP A 150 -18.24 -15.51 -12.02
CA ASP A 150 -17.58 -14.22 -11.96
C ASP A 150 -18.52 -13.13 -11.43
N VAL A 151 -18.06 -12.37 -10.44
CA VAL A 151 -18.86 -11.35 -9.75
C VAL A 151 -18.48 -9.98 -10.28
N SER A 152 -19.41 -9.30 -10.94
CA SER A 152 -19.13 -8.03 -11.64
C SER A 152 -19.55 -6.76 -10.94
N GLU A 153 -20.29 -6.89 -9.84
CA GLU A 153 -20.79 -5.79 -9.04
C GLU A 153 -20.51 -6.07 -7.57
N PRO A 154 -20.32 -5.04 -6.73
CA PRO A 154 -20.01 -5.22 -5.32
C PRO A 154 -21.04 -6.11 -4.61
N THR A 155 -20.60 -7.29 -4.17
CA THR A 155 -21.46 -8.27 -3.51
C THR A 155 -21.11 -8.35 -2.04
N ARG A 156 -22.12 -8.29 -1.18
CA ARG A 156 -21.93 -8.30 0.28
C ARG A 156 -21.47 -9.67 0.76
N VAL A 157 -20.47 -9.66 1.63
CA VAL A 157 -19.91 -10.86 2.26
C VAL A 157 -20.05 -10.73 3.77
N PRO A 158 -20.80 -11.61 4.44
CA PRO A 158 -20.87 -11.61 5.89
C PRO A 158 -19.56 -12.14 6.49
N LEU A 159 -19.03 -11.44 7.50
CA LEU A 159 -17.95 -11.97 8.30
C LEU A 159 -18.51 -12.99 9.31
N PRO A 160 -17.72 -14.00 9.71
CA PRO A 160 -18.08 -14.90 10.81
C PRO A 160 -18.48 -14.15 12.08
N ASP A 161 -19.42 -14.71 12.84
CA ASP A 161 -19.99 -14.14 14.08
C ASP A 161 -20.57 -12.72 13.97
N GLY A 162 -20.80 -12.21 12.75
CA GLY A 162 -21.31 -10.86 12.53
C GLY A 162 -20.26 -9.76 12.82
N GLU A 163 -18.97 -10.12 12.79
CA GLU A 163 -17.86 -9.18 12.96
C GLU A 163 -17.97 -7.99 11.98
N LYS A 164 -17.44 -6.85 12.42
CA LYS A 164 -17.40 -5.63 11.62
C LYS A 164 -16.01 -5.43 11.05
N VAL A 165 -15.93 -5.09 9.77
CA VAL A 165 -14.65 -4.86 9.11
C VAL A 165 -14.04 -3.56 9.66
N LYS A 166 -12.75 -3.57 9.94
CA LYS A 166 -11.93 -2.38 10.19
C LYS A 166 -11.20 -1.95 8.93
N GLN A 167 -10.48 -2.89 8.30
CA GLN A 167 -9.65 -2.71 7.11
C GLN A 167 -9.76 -3.94 6.20
N VAL A 168 -9.69 -3.75 4.88
CA VAL A 168 -9.55 -4.84 3.91
C VAL A 168 -8.36 -4.60 2.99
N VAL A 169 -7.59 -5.65 2.69
CA VAL A 169 -6.46 -5.59 1.76
C VAL A 169 -6.43 -6.83 0.86
N CYS A 170 -6.11 -6.64 -0.42
CA CYS A 170 -6.14 -7.67 -1.45
C CYS A 170 -4.74 -7.89 -2.04
N GLY A 171 -4.25 -9.14 -2.03
CA GLY A 171 -3.04 -9.55 -2.74
C GLY A 171 -3.35 -10.02 -4.16
N GLU A 172 -2.50 -10.88 -4.75
CA GLU A 172 -2.78 -11.36 -6.12
C GLU A 172 -4.08 -12.19 -6.15
N ARG A 173 -4.17 -13.19 -5.27
CA ARG A 173 -5.26 -14.19 -5.21
C ARG A 173 -5.77 -14.45 -3.80
N HIS A 174 -5.53 -13.54 -2.86
CA HIS A 174 -6.03 -13.65 -1.50
C HIS A 174 -6.55 -12.30 -0.98
N THR A 175 -7.52 -12.36 -0.08
CA THR A 175 -8.02 -11.20 0.66
C THR A 175 -7.71 -11.41 2.13
N VAL A 176 -7.25 -10.35 2.79
CA VAL A 176 -7.06 -10.28 4.24
C VAL A 176 -7.98 -9.20 4.80
N VAL A 177 -8.80 -9.57 5.78
CA VAL A 177 -9.78 -8.70 6.43
C VAL A 177 -9.40 -8.57 7.90
N LEU A 178 -9.14 -7.34 8.35
CA LEU A 178 -9.00 -7.03 9.77
C LEU A 178 -10.35 -6.59 10.31
N ALA A 179 -10.89 -7.30 11.30
CA ALA A 179 -12.10 -6.93 12.00
C ALA A 179 -11.85 -5.84 13.05
N GLN A 180 -12.91 -5.16 13.49
CA GLN A 180 -12.86 -4.15 14.56
C GLN A 180 -12.49 -4.76 15.92
N SER A 181 -12.79 -6.04 16.12
CA SER A 181 -12.33 -6.84 17.25
C SER A 181 -10.83 -7.17 17.21
N GLY A 182 -10.14 -6.82 16.11
CA GLY A 182 -8.74 -7.14 15.86
C GLY A 182 -8.50 -8.52 15.22
N LYS A 183 -9.53 -9.39 15.14
CA LYS A 183 -9.42 -10.68 14.42
C LYS A 183 -9.03 -10.47 12.96
N VAL A 184 -8.19 -11.35 12.44
CA VAL A 184 -7.78 -11.35 11.03
C VAL A 184 -8.42 -12.55 10.33
N PHE A 185 -9.16 -12.28 9.27
CA PHE A 185 -9.75 -13.30 8.40
C PHE A 185 -9.06 -13.32 7.04
N THR A 186 -8.92 -14.49 6.45
CA THR A 186 -8.32 -14.66 5.12
C THR A 186 -9.14 -15.57 4.23
N THR A 187 -9.04 -15.37 2.92
CA THR A 187 -9.71 -16.19 1.92
C THR A 187 -8.97 -16.09 0.58
N GLY A 188 -9.20 -17.03 -0.32
CA GLY A 188 -8.55 -17.13 -1.61
C GLY A 188 -7.54 -18.27 -1.66
N SER A 189 -6.44 -18.07 -2.38
CA SER A 189 -5.50 -19.14 -2.66
C SER A 189 -4.62 -19.48 -1.46
N GLY A 190 -4.44 -20.77 -1.20
CA GLY A 190 -3.50 -21.29 -0.22
C GLY A 190 -2.08 -21.44 -0.73
N GLU A 191 -1.81 -21.16 -2.02
CA GLU A 191 -0.46 -21.24 -2.59
C GLU A 191 0.54 -20.48 -1.71
N TYR A 192 1.73 -21.03 -1.47
CA TYR A 192 2.74 -20.43 -0.57
C TYR A 192 2.26 -20.12 0.87
N GLY A 193 1.14 -20.70 1.33
CA GLY A 193 0.64 -20.45 2.68
C GLY A 193 0.09 -19.03 2.88
N LEU A 194 -0.38 -18.37 1.81
CA LEU A 194 -0.87 -16.97 1.83
C LEU A 194 -1.97 -16.69 2.86
N LEU A 195 -2.75 -17.72 3.20
CA LEU A 195 -3.84 -17.63 4.16
C LEU A 195 -3.36 -17.66 5.62
N GLY A 196 -2.13 -18.13 5.89
CA GLY A 196 -1.59 -18.15 7.26
C GLY A 196 -2.27 -19.19 8.18
N LEU A 197 -2.95 -20.19 7.60
CA LEU A 197 -3.74 -21.20 8.32
C LEU A 197 -2.92 -22.45 8.71
N GLY A 198 -1.62 -22.48 8.39
CA GLY A 198 -0.74 -23.62 8.67
C GLY A 198 -0.68 -24.66 7.55
N ASP A 199 -1.38 -24.44 6.44
CA ASP A 199 -1.33 -25.30 5.25
C ASP A 199 -1.33 -24.48 3.95
N VAL A 200 -1.48 -25.16 2.80
CA VAL A 200 -1.47 -24.56 1.46
C VAL A 200 -2.79 -24.77 0.71
N SER A 201 -3.87 -25.06 1.43
CA SER A 201 -5.19 -25.31 0.86
C SER A 201 -5.87 -23.98 0.52
N ASP A 202 -6.52 -23.94 -0.64
CA ASP A 202 -7.41 -22.84 -0.99
C ASP A 202 -8.60 -22.78 -0.03
N SER A 203 -9.05 -21.56 0.29
CA SER A 203 -10.32 -21.34 1.01
C SER A 203 -11.21 -20.39 0.23
N THR A 204 -12.47 -20.78 0.03
CA THR A 204 -13.48 -19.95 -0.62
C THR A 204 -14.22 -19.05 0.35
N GLU A 205 -14.22 -19.39 1.64
CA GLU A 205 -14.87 -18.63 2.70
C GLU A 205 -13.83 -17.86 3.53
N LEU A 206 -14.29 -16.98 4.42
CA LEU A 206 -13.42 -16.24 5.33
C LEU A 206 -13.03 -17.11 6.53
N GLU A 207 -11.75 -17.47 6.60
CA GLU A 207 -11.16 -18.28 7.67
C GLU A 207 -10.39 -17.42 8.67
N LEU A 208 -10.51 -17.74 9.96
CA LEU A 208 -9.83 -17.03 11.03
C LEU A 208 -8.35 -17.44 11.12
N VAL A 209 -7.46 -16.46 11.09
CA VAL A 209 -6.04 -16.67 11.41
C VAL A 209 -5.88 -16.67 12.92
N GLU A 210 -5.87 -17.85 13.54
CA GLU A 210 -5.79 -17.98 15.00
C GLU A 210 -4.35 -17.98 15.54
N HIS A 211 -3.38 -18.39 14.73
CA HIS A 211 -2.06 -18.74 15.23
C HIS A 211 -1.02 -17.65 14.96
N TYR A 212 -0.70 -16.88 16.00
CA TYR A 212 0.41 -15.91 16.03
C TYR A 212 1.45 -16.35 17.08
N PRO A 213 2.30 -17.34 16.76
CA PRO A 213 3.27 -17.88 17.70
C PRO A 213 4.36 -16.86 18.04
N ASP A 214 5.06 -17.10 19.14
CA ASP A 214 6.40 -16.54 19.35
C ASP A 214 6.50 -15.01 19.56
N SER A 215 5.41 -14.34 19.97
CA SER A 215 5.47 -12.95 20.41
C SER A 215 6.49 -12.76 21.54
N VAL A 216 7.24 -11.65 21.49
CA VAL A 216 8.23 -11.29 22.52
C VAL A 216 7.53 -10.74 23.75
N PHE A 217 6.35 -10.14 23.57
CA PHE A 217 5.57 -9.60 24.69
C PHE A 217 4.70 -10.65 25.38
N GLN A 218 4.22 -11.67 24.66
CA GLN A 218 3.35 -12.72 25.21
C GLN A 218 3.51 -14.07 24.47
N THR A 219 3.07 -15.17 25.08
CA THR A 219 3.10 -16.49 24.41
C THR A 219 2.02 -16.66 23.35
N HIS A 220 0.94 -15.87 23.43
CA HIS A 220 -0.19 -15.87 22.52
C HIS A 220 -0.62 -14.42 22.29
N ILE A 221 -0.82 -14.03 21.04
CA ILE A 221 -1.40 -12.74 20.70
C ILE A 221 -2.91 -12.86 20.77
N GLY A 222 -3.53 -12.04 21.61
CA GLY A 222 -4.99 -11.92 21.65
C GLY A 222 -5.51 -11.31 20.36
N ALA A 223 -6.68 -11.74 19.91
CA ALA A 223 -7.30 -11.23 18.69
C ALA A 223 -7.43 -9.69 18.67
N ASP A 224 -7.58 -9.04 19.82
CA ASP A 224 -7.71 -7.59 19.97
C ASP A 224 -6.40 -6.79 19.78
N GLU A 225 -5.27 -7.46 19.59
CA GLU A 225 -3.97 -6.78 19.48
C GLU A 225 -3.61 -6.37 18.04
N ILE A 226 -4.20 -6.95 16.99
CA ILE A 226 -3.86 -6.55 15.61
C ILE A 226 -4.52 -5.23 15.25
N VAL A 227 -3.69 -4.26 14.84
CA VAL A 227 -4.15 -2.90 14.52
C VAL A 227 -4.12 -2.57 13.05
N LYS A 228 -3.28 -3.25 12.26
CA LYS A 228 -3.14 -3.04 10.82
C LYS A 228 -2.73 -4.33 10.11
N VAL A 229 -3.22 -4.50 8.89
CA VAL A 229 -2.77 -5.53 7.94
C VAL A 229 -2.20 -4.89 6.67
N SER A 230 -1.26 -5.57 6.03
CA SER A 230 -0.72 -5.21 4.72
C SER A 230 -0.47 -6.48 3.91
N VAL A 231 -0.57 -6.41 2.59
CA VAL A 231 -0.36 -7.53 1.68
C VAL A 231 0.50 -7.10 0.52
N GLY A 232 1.44 -7.96 0.16
CA GLY A 232 2.17 -7.89 -1.09
C GLY A 232 1.47 -8.69 -2.17
N LEU A 233 2.22 -9.06 -3.21
CA LEU A 233 1.70 -9.92 -4.26
C LEU A 233 1.39 -11.32 -3.72
N HIS A 234 2.33 -11.88 -2.96
CA HIS A 234 2.28 -13.24 -2.43
C HIS A 234 2.76 -13.35 -0.98
N HIS A 235 2.60 -12.31 -0.17
CA HIS A 235 2.82 -12.39 1.26
C HIS A 235 1.91 -11.41 1.99
N SER A 236 1.79 -11.60 3.29
CA SER A 236 0.90 -10.85 4.16
C SER A 236 1.64 -10.45 5.42
N ALA A 237 1.22 -9.35 6.03
CA ALA A 237 1.75 -8.86 7.28
C ALA A 237 0.63 -8.38 8.21
N ALA A 238 0.81 -8.62 9.51
CA ALA A 238 -0.06 -8.15 10.57
C ALA A 238 0.77 -7.41 11.63
N LEU A 239 0.35 -6.18 11.95
CA LEU A 239 1.00 -5.31 12.91
C LEU A 239 0.17 -5.26 14.20
N THR A 240 0.79 -5.53 15.33
CA THR A 240 0.17 -5.44 16.65
C THR A 240 0.19 -4.00 17.19
N ALA A 241 -0.68 -3.70 18.15
CA ALA A 241 -0.70 -2.43 18.89
C ALA A 241 0.63 -2.13 19.61
N LYS A 242 1.41 -3.17 19.93
CA LYS A 242 2.72 -3.07 20.58
C LYS A 242 3.87 -2.88 19.60
N GLY A 243 3.58 -2.83 18.30
CA GLY A 243 4.58 -2.64 17.24
C GLY A 243 5.37 -3.89 16.89
N GLU A 244 4.87 -5.08 17.23
CA GLU A 244 5.36 -6.36 16.69
C GLU A 244 4.78 -6.60 15.30
N LEU A 245 5.64 -7.05 14.38
CA LEU A 245 5.25 -7.38 13.02
C LEU A 245 5.32 -8.88 12.78
N PHE A 246 4.23 -9.44 12.29
CA PHE A 246 4.14 -10.81 11.82
C PHE A 246 4.04 -10.81 10.30
N CYS A 247 4.77 -11.70 9.65
CA CYS A 247 4.72 -11.90 8.20
C CYS A 247 4.47 -13.37 7.88
N TRP A 248 3.76 -13.65 6.78
CA TRP A 248 3.57 -15.00 6.26
C TRP A 248 3.33 -15.02 4.75
N GLY A 249 3.31 -16.20 4.14
CA GLY A 249 3.23 -16.38 2.69
C GLY A 249 4.60 -16.66 2.06
N GLN A 250 4.74 -16.34 0.78
CA GLN A 250 5.97 -16.55 0.01
C GLN A 250 7.17 -15.81 0.63
N ASN A 251 8.32 -16.48 0.72
CA ASN A 251 9.55 -15.95 1.33
C ASN A 251 10.82 -16.26 0.51
N ASP A 252 10.68 -16.68 -0.75
CA ASP A 252 11.80 -17.00 -1.67
C ASP A 252 12.65 -15.78 -2.08
N GLN A 253 12.16 -14.56 -1.81
CA GLN A 253 12.89 -13.30 -1.96
C GLN A 253 13.30 -12.70 -0.60
N GLY A 254 13.03 -13.38 0.50
CA GLY A 254 13.23 -12.92 1.87
C GLY A 254 12.15 -11.94 2.37
N GLN A 255 11.05 -11.75 1.65
CA GLN A 255 10.04 -10.71 1.90
C GLN A 255 9.29 -10.85 3.24
N CYS A 256 9.32 -12.01 3.88
CA CYS A 256 8.79 -12.18 5.23
C CYS A 256 9.80 -11.73 6.31
N GLY A 257 11.10 -11.70 6.02
CA GLY A 257 12.12 -11.18 6.94
C GLY A 257 12.39 -12.06 8.15
N VAL A 258 12.10 -13.37 8.04
CA VAL A 258 12.25 -14.35 9.12
C VAL A 258 13.44 -15.28 8.87
N ASP A 259 14.31 -15.41 9.88
CA ASP A 259 15.69 -15.92 9.75
C ASP A 259 15.81 -17.44 9.52
N GLU A 260 14.71 -18.20 9.69
CA GLU A 260 14.75 -19.67 9.71
C GLU A 260 14.58 -20.33 8.32
N SER A 261 14.23 -19.58 7.28
CA SER A 261 13.99 -20.13 5.93
C SER A 261 14.57 -19.29 4.78
N MET A 262 15.49 -18.34 5.05
CA MET A 262 15.86 -17.36 4.03
C MET A 262 16.67 -17.96 2.87
N GLY A 263 16.13 -17.87 1.65
CA GLY A 263 16.92 -17.98 0.41
C GLY A 263 16.76 -19.26 -0.41
N ASP A 264 15.95 -20.22 0.03
CA ASP A 264 15.58 -21.35 -0.83
C ASP A 264 14.45 -20.94 -1.79
N ASN A 265 14.52 -21.34 -3.06
CA ASN A 265 13.57 -20.94 -4.11
C ASN A 265 12.10 -21.36 -3.84
N PHE A 266 11.86 -22.16 -2.81
CA PHE A 266 10.53 -22.65 -2.40
C PHE A 266 10.19 -22.26 -0.96
N SER A 267 10.88 -21.27 -0.41
CA SER A 267 10.63 -20.82 0.97
C SER A 267 9.30 -20.11 1.06
N PHE A 268 8.47 -20.51 2.01
CA PHE A 268 7.25 -19.84 2.39
C PHE A 268 6.90 -20.15 3.84
N GLU A 269 6.11 -19.26 4.45
CA GLU A 269 5.68 -19.34 5.83
C GLU A 269 4.18 -19.63 5.88
N PRO A 270 3.74 -20.83 6.29
CA PRO A 270 2.33 -21.20 6.26
C PRO A 270 1.50 -20.62 7.41
N PHE A 271 2.13 -20.00 8.40
CA PHE A 271 1.49 -19.30 9.51
C PHE A 271 2.20 -17.97 9.77
N PRO A 272 1.53 -16.99 10.41
CA PRO A 272 2.17 -15.75 10.87
C PRO A 272 3.46 -16.00 11.65
N ARG A 273 4.57 -15.44 11.18
CA ARG A 273 5.87 -15.53 11.85
C ARG A 273 6.32 -14.16 12.31
N LEU A 274 6.72 -14.05 13.58
CA LEU A 274 7.29 -12.83 14.10
C LEU A 274 8.59 -12.48 13.36
N VAL A 275 8.71 -11.23 12.88
CA VAL A 275 9.96 -10.66 12.37
C VAL A 275 10.88 -10.33 13.55
N ARG A 276 11.46 -11.38 14.16
CA ARG A 276 12.19 -11.31 15.44
C ARG A 276 13.32 -10.29 15.43
N SER A 277 14.01 -10.14 14.31
CA SER A 277 15.14 -9.23 14.14
C SER A 277 14.78 -7.76 14.38
N LEU A 278 13.53 -7.34 14.14
CA LEU A 278 13.06 -5.99 14.51
C LEU A 278 12.91 -5.84 16.02
N ALA A 279 12.30 -6.83 16.67
CA ALA A 279 12.05 -6.83 18.11
C ALA A 279 13.35 -6.91 18.92
N THR A 280 14.31 -7.75 18.50
CA THR A 280 15.61 -7.88 19.19
C THR A 280 16.48 -6.64 19.05
N GLN A 281 16.31 -5.87 17.98
CA GLN A 281 16.95 -4.56 17.80
C GLN A 281 16.21 -3.41 18.53
N GLY A 282 15.10 -3.71 19.22
CA GLY A 282 14.33 -2.72 19.97
C GLY A 282 13.49 -1.79 19.10
N PHE A 283 13.21 -2.15 17.84
CA PHE A 283 12.36 -1.35 16.96
C PHE A 283 10.88 -1.61 17.26
N VAL A 284 10.12 -0.53 17.48
CA VAL A 284 8.67 -0.55 17.60
C VAL A 284 8.08 -0.08 16.26
N VAL A 285 7.44 -0.98 15.53
CA VAL A 285 6.85 -0.67 14.22
C VAL A 285 5.59 0.17 14.41
N ARG A 286 5.48 1.28 13.66
CA ARG A 286 4.29 2.14 13.63
C ARG A 286 3.45 1.88 12.39
N ASP A 287 4.09 1.64 11.26
CA ASP A 287 3.40 1.38 10.00
C ASP A 287 4.17 0.40 9.11
N VAL A 288 3.45 -0.31 8.25
CA VAL A 288 3.96 -1.33 7.33
C VAL A 288 3.30 -1.20 5.95
N ALA A 289 4.11 -1.40 4.90
CA ALA A 289 3.63 -1.62 3.54
C ALA A 289 4.39 -2.77 2.89
N CYS A 290 3.67 -3.73 2.35
CA CYS A 290 4.23 -4.79 1.52
C CYS A 290 4.18 -4.36 0.04
N GLY A 291 5.31 -4.55 -0.65
CA GLY A 291 5.35 -4.53 -2.12
C GLY A 291 5.21 -5.94 -2.68
N ASP A 292 5.48 -6.16 -3.98
CA ASP A 292 5.28 -7.50 -4.55
C ASP A 292 6.21 -8.55 -3.93
N THR A 293 7.46 -8.15 -3.67
CA THR A 293 8.51 -9.06 -3.19
C THR A 293 9.37 -8.45 -2.07
N HIS A 294 8.84 -7.45 -1.35
CA HIS A 294 9.53 -6.80 -0.24
C HIS A 294 8.54 -6.26 0.79
N THR A 295 9.05 -5.90 1.96
CA THR A 295 8.28 -5.29 3.03
C THR A 295 9.04 -4.09 3.58
N ASP A 296 8.31 -2.99 3.77
CA ASP A 296 8.81 -1.75 4.34
C ASP A 296 8.07 -1.44 5.62
N VAL A 297 8.81 -0.95 6.61
CA VAL A 297 8.24 -0.45 7.86
C VAL A 297 8.78 0.91 8.19
N VAL A 298 7.97 1.67 8.91
CA VAL A 298 8.41 2.86 9.63
C VAL A 298 8.15 2.66 11.11
N THR A 299 9.16 2.92 11.90
CA THR A 299 9.13 2.78 13.37
C THR A 299 8.51 4.01 14.03
N THR A 300 8.16 3.90 15.31
CA THR A 300 7.66 5.04 16.11
C THR A 300 8.69 6.16 16.27
N CYS A 301 9.98 5.86 16.11
CA CYS A 301 11.07 6.85 16.07
C CYS A 301 11.41 7.33 14.65
N GLY A 302 10.55 7.09 13.65
CA GLY A 302 10.70 7.62 12.31
C GLY A 302 11.72 6.90 11.42
N LYS A 303 12.39 5.84 11.90
CA LYS A 303 13.31 5.05 11.06
C LYS A 303 12.53 4.24 10.02
N VAL A 304 13.01 4.26 8.77
CA VAL A 304 12.49 3.43 7.67
C VAL A 304 13.39 2.22 7.48
N ILE A 305 12.80 1.03 7.45
CA ILE A 305 13.50 -0.25 7.35
C ILE A 305 12.81 -1.08 6.25
N THR A 306 13.60 -1.72 5.37
CA THR A 306 13.12 -2.49 4.22
C THR A 306 13.84 -3.83 4.12
N TRP A 307 13.17 -4.85 3.60
CA TRP A 307 13.77 -6.15 3.27
C TRP A 307 12.98 -6.88 2.19
N GLY A 308 13.58 -7.93 1.63
CA GLY A 308 13.10 -8.69 0.49
C GLY A 308 13.89 -8.39 -0.78
N ASN A 309 13.26 -8.64 -1.93
CA ASN A 309 13.81 -8.48 -3.28
C ASN A 309 15.12 -9.25 -3.55
N ARG A 310 15.51 -10.19 -2.67
CA ARG A 310 16.87 -10.75 -2.55
C ARG A 310 17.99 -9.72 -2.39
N ALA A 311 17.65 -8.45 -2.24
CA ALA A 311 18.62 -7.38 -1.99
C ALA A 311 19.03 -7.39 -0.53
N TRP A 312 18.03 -7.53 0.36
CA TRP A 312 18.20 -7.61 1.80
C TRP A 312 17.33 -8.74 2.29
N LEU A 313 17.90 -9.90 2.62
CA LEU A 313 17.08 -11.00 3.10
C LEU A 313 16.51 -10.70 4.50
N SER A 314 17.21 -9.88 5.28
CA SER A 314 16.80 -9.41 6.61
C SER A 314 16.51 -7.89 6.63
N PRO A 315 15.75 -7.40 7.63
CA PRO A 315 15.46 -5.97 7.82
C PRO A 315 16.70 -5.07 7.74
N HIS A 316 16.71 -4.16 6.76
CA HIS A 316 17.80 -3.23 6.49
C HIS A 316 17.33 -1.78 6.58
N ARG A 317 18.05 -0.95 7.34
CA ARG A 317 17.71 0.47 7.50
C ARG A 317 18.15 1.26 6.27
N ILE A 318 17.27 2.12 5.76
CA ILE A 318 17.60 3.04 4.66
C ILE A 318 17.69 4.48 5.18
N SER A 319 18.72 5.21 4.73
CA SER A 319 18.93 6.62 5.06
C SER A 319 19.12 7.45 3.77
N ARG A 320 19.03 8.79 3.89
CA ARG A 320 19.28 9.71 2.76
C ARG A 320 20.78 10.05 2.58
N SER A 321 21.66 9.58 3.45
CA SER A 321 23.10 9.85 3.41
C SER A 321 23.88 8.59 3.02
N ALA A 322 24.78 8.72 2.04
CA ALA A 322 25.65 7.64 1.57
C ALA A 322 26.71 7.18 2.60
N GLU A 323 26.77 7.83 3.77
CA GLU A 323 27.77 7.58 4.79
C GLU A 323 27.42 6.35 5.67
N ALA A 324 26.15 5.94 5.73
CA ALA A 324 25.70 4.78 6.51
C ALA A 324 26.08 3.42 5.88
N GLU A 325 26.43 3.38 4.58
CA GLU A 325 26.76 2.12 3.89
C GLU A 325 28.22 1.67 4.03
N LYS A 326 29.13 2.55 4.49
CA LYS A 326 30.56 2.20 4.62
C LYS A 326 30.88 1.25 5.78
N ASP A 327 29.97 1.12 6.75
CA ASP A 327 30.17 0.27 7.93
C ASP A 327 29.67 -1.17 7.75
N ALA A 328 28.82 -1.45 6.75
CA ALA A 328 28.27 -2.79 6.54
C ALA A 328 29.23 -3.74 5.79
N ASP A 329 30.21 -3.20 5.05
CA ASP A 329 31.09 -3.99 4.17
C ASP A 329 32.51 -4.21 4.74
N GLN A 330 32.82 -3.66 5.92
CA GLN A 330 34.13 -3.87 6.58
C GLN A 330 34.02 -4.86 7.75
N LYS A 331 34.41 -6.11 7.48
CA LYS A 331 34.79 -7.10 8.51
C LYS A 331 36.07 -6.70 9.26
N THR A 332 36.07 -5.57 9.96
CA THR A 332 37.16 -5.21 10.87
C THR A 332 36.59 -4.71 12.19
N HIS A 333 37.03 -5.35 13.28
CA HIS A 333 36.85 -4.92 14.66
C HIS A 333 37.14 -3.42 14.80
N LYS A 334 36.08 -2.61 14.82
CA LYS A 334 36.09 -1.29 15.41
C LYS A 334 34.86 -1.17 16.29
N THR A 335 35.08 -0.55 17.45
CA THR A 335 34.11 -0.18 18.48
C THR A 335 32.75 0.21 17.89
N PRO A 336 31.63 -0.20 18.52
CA PRO A 336 30.31 0.19 18.06
C PRO A 336 30.26 1.72 17.89
N PRO A 337 29.63 2.24 16.82
CA PRO A 337 29.44 3.68 16.67
C PRO A 337 28.78 4.21 17.94
N SER A 338 29.32 5.30 18.49
CA SER A 338 28.69 6.00 19.60
C SER A 338 27.27 6.39 19.20
N GLU A 339 26.30 6.17 20.10
CA GLU A 339 24.84 6.37 19.95
C GLU A 339 24.38 7.81 19.62
N ALA A 340 25.21 8.63 18.99
CA ALA A 340 24.97 10.04 18.69
C ALA A 340 25.17 10.40 17.20
N ASP A 341 25.06 9.42 16.29
CA ASP A 341 25.13 9.71 14.86
C ASP A 341 23.80 10.28 14.34
N ASN A 342 23.92 11.34 13.52
CA ASN A 342 22.87 12.19 12.95
C ASN A 342 21.95 11.46 11.94
N ASP A 343 21.33 10.40 12.40
CA ASP A 343 20.70 9.34 11.60
C ASP A 343 19.16 9.41 11.57
N GLU A 344 18.62 10.51 12.11
CA GLU A 344 17.20 10.80 12.37
C GLU A 344 16.49 11.54 11.21
N ILE A 345 16.85 11.24 9.96
CA ILE A 345 16.48 12.04 8.78
C ILE A 345 14.95 12.09 8.51
N PHE A 346 14.19 11.11 8.98
CA PHE A 346 12.72 11.08 8.92
C PHE A 346 12.07 11.19 10.31
N ALA A 347 12.85 11.47 11.37
CA ALA A 347 12.35 11.68 12.72
C ALA A 347 12.16 13.17 13.06
N GLU A 348 12.72 14.08 12.25
CA GLU A 348 12.42 15.52 12.36
C GLU A 348 10.96 15.83 11.95
N ASP A 349 10.28 16.65 12.75
CA ASP A 349 8.83 16.95 12.71
C ASP A 349 8.26 17.36 11.34
N ARG A 350 9.10 17.82 10.40
CA ARG A 350 8.70 18.25 9.05
C ARG A 350 8.80 17.14 7.99
N ASP A 351 9.71 16.20 8.17
CA ASP A 351 9.99 15.13 7.21
C ASP A 351 9.50 13.76 7.69
N GLU A 352 8.74 13.72 8.79
CA GLU A 352 8.05 12.55 9.30
C GLU A 352 7.28 11.81 8.17
N VAL A 353 7.60 10.53 7.96
CA VAL A 353 6.91 9.68 6.98
C VAL A 353 5.50 9.39 7.47
N THR A 354 4.47 9.81 6.74
CA THR A 354 3.07 9.57 7.08
C THR A 354 2.48 8.35 6.40
N LYS A 355 3.03 7.95 5.24
CA LYS A 355 2.56 6.76 4.50
C LYS A 355 3.69 6.08 3.73
N LEU A 356 3.66 4.75 3.75
CA LEU A 356 4.45 3.87 2.89
C LEU A 356 3.56 3.30 1.77
N ALA A 357 4.11 3.13 0.58
CA ALA A 357 3.47 2.36 -0.49
C ALA A 357 4.49 1.49 -1.22
N GLY A 358 4.28 0.17 -1.20
CA GLY A 358 5.13 -0.80 -1.90
C GLY A 358 4.66 -1.00 -3.34
N GLY A 359 5.57 -0.89 -4.30
CA GLY A 359 5.37 -1.33 -5.68
C GLY A 359 6.02 -2.69 -5.93
N ALA A 360 6.31 -3.03 -7.19
CA ALA A 360 6.89 -4.35 -7.49
C ALA A 360 8.28 -4.59 -6.89
N ARG A 361 9.17 -3.59 -7.01
CA ARG A 361 10.56 -3.65 -6.52
C ARG A 361 11.08 -2.28 -6.08
N PHE A 362 10.14 -1.41 -5.75
CA PHE A 362 10.37 -0.03 -5.33
C PHE A 362 9.34 0.33 -4.29
N SER A 363 9.60 1.41 -3.57
CA SER A 363 8.70 1.92 -2.55
C SER A 363 8.61 3.42 -2.63
N LEU A 364 7.47 3.95 -2.20
CA LEU A 364 7.21 5.38 -2.09
C LEU A 364 7.02 5.75 -0.61
N LEU A 365 7.60 6.88 -0.22
CA LEU A 365 7.49 7.46 1.11
C LEU A 365 6.84 8.84 0.99
N LEU A 366 5.67 9.01 1.60
CA LEU A 366 5.01 10.30 1.73
C LEU A 366 5.36 10.89 3.09
N THR A 367 5.80 12.15 3.11
CA THR A 367 6.07 12.88 4.35
C THR A 367 4.92 13.80 4.73
N LYS A 368 4.88 14.24 5.99
CA LYS A 368 3.89 15.16 6.55
C LYS A 368 3.82 16.51 5.84
N ASN A 369 4.95 16.99 5.29
CA ASN A 369 5.00 18.21 4.47
C ASN A 369 4.53 18.00 3.02
N GLY A 370 4.14 16.77 2.64
CA GLY A 370 3.65 16.41 1.32
C GLY A 370 4.75 16.22 0.27
N SER A 371 5.98 15.94 0.70
CA SER A 371 7.05 15.51 -0.21
C SER A 371 6.94 14.01 -0.45
N LEU A 372 7.22 13.60 -1.70
CA LEU A 372 7.22 12.20 -2.10
C LEU A 372 8.64 11.75 -2.43
N PHE A 373 9.10 10.70 -1.76
CA PHE A 373 10.39 10.05 -2.02
C PHE A 373 10.17 8.65 -2.60
N ALA A 374 11.15 8.17 -3.35
CA ALA A 374 11.19 6.81 -3.85
C ALA A 374 12.57 6.17 -3.67
N TYR A 375 12.59 4.85 -3.51
CA TYR A 375 13.80 4.02 -3.57
C TYR A 375 13.45 2.65 -4.17
N GLY A 376 14.47 1.91 -4.60
CA GLY A 376 14.35 0.57 -5.19
C GLY A 376 14.83 0.50 -6.65
N ARG A 377 14.38 -0.53 -7.36
CA ARG A 377 14.85 -0.85 -8.71
C ARG A 377 14.08 -0.08 -9.78
N GLN A 378 14.78 0.21 -10.88
CA GLN A 378 14.21 0.74 -12.10
C GLN A 378 13.06 -0.14 -12.57
N SER A 379 11.95 0.51 -12.94
CA SER A 379 10.74 -0.13 -13.44
C SER A 379 9.96 0.84 -14.34
N GLY A 380 8.79 0.45 -14.82
CA GLY A 380 7.91 1.43 -15.48
C GLY A 380 7.36 2.50 -14.52
N CYS A 381 7.54 2.35 -13.21
CA CYS A 381 7.14 3.34 -12.20
C CYS A 381 8.32 4.14 -11.64
N LEU A 382 9.56 3.73 -11.95
CA LEU A 382 10.77 4.36 -11.44
C LEU A 382 11.84 4.49 -12.52
N PRO A 383 12.34 5.71 -12.83
CA PRO A 383 13.15 5.95 -14.03
C PRO A 383 14.55 5.33 -13.98
N LYS A 384 15.08 5.06 -12.79
CA LYS A 384 16.41 4.47 -12.54
C LYS A 384 16.43 3.75 -11.19
N ASP A 385 17.45 2.94 -10.95
CA ASP A 385 17.74 2.41 -9.62
C ASP A 385 18.00 3.58 -8.65
N LEU A 386 17.35 3.53 -7.49
CA LEU A 386 17.49 4.49 -6.40
C LEU A 386 17.83 3.71 -5.13
N VAL A 387 19.11 3.67 -4.78
CA VAL A 387 19.57 2.98 -3.56
C VAL A 387 19.05 3.71 -2.31
N GLN A 388 19.00 5.03 -2.37
CA GLN A 388 18.55 5.89 -1.27
C GLN A 388 17.22 6.57 -1.59
N PRO A 389 16.39 6.86 -0.57
CA PRO A 389 15.18 7.65 -0.74
C PRO A 389 15.47 8.99 -1.43
N THR A 390 15.00 9.12 -2.66
CA THR A 390 15.20 10.29 -3.50
C THR A 390 13.86 10.96 -3.76
N ARG A 391 13.78 12.27 -3.61
CA ARG A 391 12.55 13.02 -3.87
C ARG A 391 12.17 12.93 -5.36
N ILE A 392 10.92 12.60 -5.66
CA ILE A 392 10.43 12.41 -7.05
C ILE A 392 9.33 13.40 -7.47
N LEU A 393 8.74 14.14 -6.52
CA LEU A 393 7.82 15.28 -6.77
C LEU A 393 8.30 16.45 -5.89
N PRO A 394 8.65 17.62 -6.47
CA PRO A 394 7.81 18.44 -7.36
C PRO A 394 8.52 18.91 -8.65
N GLU A 395 9.58 18.25 -9.11
CA GLU A 395 10.33 18.65 -10.33
C GLU A 395 9.70 18.16 -11.64
N TRP A 396 8.58 17.44 -11.58
CA TRP A 396 7.80 17.03 -12.75
C TRP A 396 6.75 18.08 -13.06
N GLY A 397 7.20 19.15 -13.75
CA GLY A 397 6.43 20.36 -14.01
C GLY A 397 4.96 20.13 -14.34
N THR A 398 4.08 20.72 -13.53
CA THR A 398 2.80 21.21 -14.02
C THR A 398 3.15 22.16 -15.16
N GLY A 399 2.78 21.83 -16.40
CA GLY A 399 3.33 22.45 -17.61
C GLY A 399 3.02 23.94 -17.82
N THR A 400 3.52 24.81 -16.98
CA THR A 400 3.68 26.25 -17.24
C THR A 400 5.15 26.53 -17.50
N ASN A 401 5.47 26.94 -18.73
CA ASN A 401 6.83 27.34 -19.16
C ASN A 401 7.28 28.68 -18.54
N ASP A 402 6.68 29.13 -17.44
CA ASP A 402 6.89 30.48 -16.89
C ASP A 402 7.75 30.53 -15.62
N GLY A 403 8.26 29.39 -15.15
CA GLY A 403 9.13 29.38 -13.96
C GLY A 403 8.41 29.76 -12.67
N SER A 404 7.08 29.79 -12.64
CA SER A 404 6.32 29.80 -11.39
C SER A 404 6.33 28.39 -10.80
N ASN A 405 7.16 28.20 -9.78
CA ASN A 405 7.26 26.95 -9.03
C ASN A 405 6.00 26.81 -8.16
N THR A 406 4.88 26.38 -8.73
CA THR A 406 3.64 26.15 -7.97
C THR A 406 3.87 24.96 -7.03
N ALA A 407 3.80 25.23 -5.73
CA ALA A 407 4.12 24.27 -4.69
C ALA A 407 3.03 23.19 -4.58
N ALA A 408 3.09 22.19 -5.46
CA ALA A 408 2.21 21.02 -5.41
C ALA A 408 2.51 20.18 -4.15
N ARG A 409 1.48 19.94 -3.34
CA ARG A 409 1.58 19.13 -2.11
C ARG A 409 0.92 17.77 -2.31
N VAL A 410 1.66 16.68 -2.11
CA VAL A 410 1.09 15.33 -2.16
C VAL A 410 0.33 15.05 -0.85
N LEU A 411 -0.90 14.55 -0.97
CA LEU A 411 -1.79 14.28 0.15
C LEU A 411 -1.97 12.78 0.41
N ASP A 412 -1.90 11.96 -0.63
CA ASP A 412 -2.02 10.50 -0.53
C ASP A 412 -1.27 9.83 -1.68
N VAL A 413 -0.87 8.57 -1.49
CA VAL A 413 -0.11 7.77 -2.46
C VAL A 413 -0.51 6.30 -2.43
N ALA A 414 -0.48 5.65 -3.60
CA ALA A 414 -0.52 4.20 -3.75
C ALA A 414 0.45 3.75 -4.85
N ALA A 415 0.94 2.52 -4.76
CA ALA A 415 1.87 1.93 -5.72
C ALA A 415 1.48 0.48 -6.01
N SER A 416 1.86 0.00 -7.18
CA SER A 416 1.76 -1.39 -7.61
C SER A 416 2.89 -1.70 -8.60
N ARG A 417 2.89 -2.90 -9.16
CA ARG A 417 3.79 -3.28 -10.27
C ARG A 417 3.60 -2.43 -11.53
N GLU A 418 2.36 -2.06 -11.85
CA GLU A 418 2.00 -1.49 -13.14
C GLU A 418 1.56 -0.02 -13.05
N GLY A 419 1.66 0.60 -11.88
CA GLY A 419 1.37 2.02 -11.74
C GLY A 419 1.60 2.57 -10.34
N CYS A 420 1.50 3.89 -10.25
CA CYS A 420 1.44 4.67 -9.03
C CYS A 420 0.32 5.70 -9.13
N LEU A 421 -0.33 5.97 -8.01
CA LEU A 421 -1.34 7.02 -7.86
C LEU A 421 -0.91 8.00 -6.79
N VAL A 422 -1.16 9.29 -7.05
CA VAL A 422 -1.03 10.33 -6.04
C VAL A 422 -2.24 11.26 -6.07
N LEU A 423 -2.67 11.68 -4.88
CA LEU A 423 -3.55 12.82 -4.71
C LEU A 423 -2.69 14.05 -4.45
N VAL A 424 -2.90 15.11 -5.22
CA VAL A 424 -2.13 16.35 -5.15
C VAL A 424 -3.06 17.53 -4.92
N GLU A 425 -2.62 18.47 -4.08
CA GLU A 425 -3.20 19.80 -3.93
C GLU A 425 -2.29 20.82 -4.64
N GLU A 426 -2.87 21.53 -5.61
CA GLU A 426 -2.19 22.44 -6.52
C GLU A 426 -2.78 23.84 -6.39
N THR A 427 -1.95 24.87 -6.55
CA THR A 427 -2.42 26.26 -6.67
C THR A 427 -2.93 26.51 -8.08
N VAL A 428 -4.10 27.13 -8.19
CA VAL A 428 -4.70 27.56 -9.45
C VAL A 428 -4.53 29.07 -9.57
N ASP A 429 -3.99 29.51 -10.70
CA ASP A 429 -3.85 30.93 -11.05
C ASP A 429 -5.17 31.60 -11.44
#